data_AF-A0A1E3WC51-F1
#
_entry.id   AF-A0A1E3WC51-F1
#
_cell.length_a   1.000
_cell.length_b   1.000
_cell.length_c   1.000
_cell.angle_alpha   90.00
_cell.angle_beta   90.00
_cell.angle_gamma   90.00
#
_symmetry.space_group_name_H-M   'P 1'
#
loop_
_entity.id
_entity.type
_entity.pdbx_description
1 polymer ?
#
loop_
_entity_poly.entity_id
_entity_poly.type
_entity_poly.pdbx_seq_one_letter_code
_entity_poly.pdbx_strand_id
1 'polypeptide(L)' 'MLVGNIGSDERMNYTVMGDPVNVASRLEMQCKRAGLEIIIGQRTRELAGADASRGRSTNLR' A
#
# COMPACT_ATOMS: atom_id res chain seq x y z
N MET A 1 10.87 1.96 10.19
CA MET A 1 10.40 2.66 8.98
C MET A 1 11.20 3.93 8.84
N LEU A 2 11.79 4.17 7.68
CA LEU A 2 12.55 5.38 7.37
C LEU A 2 11.79 6.15 6.29
N VAL A 3 11.68 7.47 6.45
CA VAL A 3 11.07 8.38 5.47
C VAL A 3 12.04 9.54 5.27
N GLY A 4 12.37 9.88 4.03
CA GLY A 4 13.26 11.00 3.76
C GLY A 4 13.78 11.06 2.33
N ASN A 5 14.66 12.03 2.09
CA ASN A 5 15.41 12.12 0.83
C ASN A 5 16.53 11.07 0.84
N ILE A 6 16.47 10.16 -0.12
CA ILE A 6 17.46 9.09 -0.29
C ILE A 6 17.99 9.16 -1.72
N GLY A 7 19.31 9.15 -1.87
CA GLY A 7 19.98 9.26 -3.17
C GLY A 7 21.39 9.84 -3.04
N SER A 8 22.03 10.09 -4.18
CA SER A 8 23.30 10.82 -4.23
C SER A 8 23.04 12.33 -4.33
N ASP A 9 24.07 13.15 -4.11
CA ASP A 9 23.96 14.61 -4.24
C ASP A 9 23.43 15.07 -5.61
N GLU A 10 23.68 14.30 -6.66
CA GLU A 10 23.20 14.59 -8.01
C GLU A 10 21.73 14.20 -8.24
N ARG A 11 21.21 13.23 -7.48
CA ARG A 11 19.82 12.75 -7.59
C ARG A 11 19.30 12.24 -6.25
N MET A 12 18.48 13.06 -5.61
CA MET A 12 17.71 12.70 -4.42
C MET A 12 16.26 12.35 -4.77
N ASN A 13 15.73 11.30 -4.16
CA ASN A 13 14.30 10.96 -4.21
C ASN A 13 13.73 10.95 -2.79
N TYR A 14 12.59 11.60 -2.59
CA TYR A 14 11.84 11.45 -1.35
C TYR A 14 11.14 10.09 -1.36
N THR A 15 11.47 9.23 -0.41
CA THR A 15 10.99 7.85 -0.39
C THR A 15 10.79 7.32 1.03
N VAL A 16 10.12 6.18 1.10
CA VAL A 16 9.87 5.42 2.32
C VAL A 16 10.54 4.06 2.19
N MET A 17 11.26 3.64 3.23
CA MET A 17 11.88 2.33 3.30
C MET A 17 11.54 1.59 4.61
N GLY A 18 11.48 0.27 4.50
CA GLY A 18 11.32 -0.65 5.63
C GLY A 18 10.18 -1.65 5.44
N ASP A 19 9.98 -2.47 6.47
CA ASP A 19 9.10 -3.63 6.42
C ASP A 19 7.66 -3.35 5.94
N PRO A 20 6.99 -2.23 6.32
CA PRO A 20 5.67 -1.94 5.81
C PRO A 20 5.60 -1.81 4.28
N VAL A 21 6.65 -1.27 3.64
CA VAL A 21 6.73 -1.14 2.18
C VAL A 21 6.94 -2.50 1.53
N ASN A 22 7.75 -3.36 2.14
CA ASN A 22 7.96 -4.74 1.67
C ASN A 22 6.67 -5.57 1.76
N VAL A 23 5.91 -5.44 2.86
CA VAL A 23 4.61 -6.11 3.02
C VAL A 23 3.61 -5.57 2.01
N ALA A 24 3.55 -4.26 1.80
CA ALA A 24 2.68 -3.65 0.80
C ALA A 24 2.97 -4.16 -0.62
N SER A 25 4.25 -4.28 -1.01
CA SER A 25 4.65 -4.85 -2.30
C SER A 25 4.17 -6.29 -2.49
N ARG A 26 4.27 -7.13 -1.45
CA ARG A 26 3.75 -8.50 -1.49
C ARG A 26 2.23 -8.52 -1.61
N LEU A 27 1.53 -7.67 -0.85
CA LEU A 27 0.07 -7.56 -0.91
C LEU A 27 -0.41 -7.12 -2.30
N GLU A 28 0.24 -6.14 -2.91
CA GLU A 28 -0.06 -5.67 -4.27
C GLU A 28 0.01 -6.80 -5.30
N MET A 29 1.06 -7.62 -5.23
CA MET A 29 1.21 -8.79 -6.09
C MET A 29 0.06 -9.79 -5.89
N GLN A 30 -0.37 -10.01 -4.65
CA GLN A 30 -1.52 -10.89 -4.38
C GLN A 30 -2.84 -10.29 -4.88
N CYS A 31 -3.03 -8.97 -4.75
CA CYS A 31 -4.20 -8.26 -5.25
C CYS A 31 -4.41 -8.51 -6.74
N LYS A 32 -3.34 -8.32 -7.52
CA LYS A 32 -3.31 -8.58 -8.97
C LYS A 32 -3.68 -10.03 -9.30
N ARG A 33 -3.07 -10.99 -8.60
CA ARG A 33 -3.34 -12.42 -8.80
C ARG A 33 -4.77 -12.83 -8.45
N ALA A 34 -5.35 -12.19 -7.45
CA ALA A 34 -6.71 -12.47 -6.98
C ALA A 34 -7.79 -11.73 -7.80
N GLY A 35 -7.41 -10.85 -8.74
CA GLY A 35 -8.36 -10.04 -9.51
C GLY A 35 -9.14 -9.03 -8.65
N LEU A 36 -8.58 -8.63 -7.51
CA LEU A 36 -9.20 -7.67 -6.60
C LEU A 36 -8.76 -6.25 -6.93
N GLU A 37 -9.66 -5.29 -6.75
CA GLU A 37 -9.35 -3.86 -6.91
C GLU A 37 -8.52 -3.33 -5.73
N ILE A 38 -8.86 -3.75 -4.51
CA ILE A 38 -8.22 -3.28 -3.28
C ILE A 38 -7.95 -4.47 -2.36
N ILE A 39 -6.73 -4.53 -1.85
CA ILE A 39 -6.34 -5.39 -0.73
C ILE A 39 -5.64 -4.55 0.34
N ILE A 40 -5.92 -4.84 1.60
CA ILE A 40 -5.26 -4.18 2.74
C ILE A 40 -4.82 -5.24 3.75
N GLY A 41 -3.70 -4.98 4.42
CA GLY A 41 -3.27 -5.82 5.54
C GLY A 41 -4.17 -5.64 6.76
N GLN A 42 -4.17 -6.63 7.66
CA GLN A 42 -5.00 -6.63 8.87
C GLN A 42 -4.78 -5.36 9.71
N ARG A 43 -3.52 -4.94 9.92
CA ARG A 43 -3.21 -3.75 10.70
C ARG A 43 -3.83 -2.47 10.11
N THR A 44 -3.82 -2.35 8.79
CA THR A 44 -4.48 -1.23 8.10
C THR A 44 -5.99 -1.29 8.29
N ARG A 45 -6.60 -2.48 8.22
CA ARG A 45 -8.03 -2.66 8.45
C ARG A 45 -8.46 -2.27 9.87
N GLU A 46 -7.68 -2.62 10.87
CA GLU A 46 -7.93 -2.23 12.27
C GLU A 46 -7.90 -0.72 12.46
N LEU A 47 -6.93 -0.04 11.84
CA LEU A 47 -6.73 1.40 11.98
C LEU A 47 -7.70 2.24 11.14
N ALA A 48 -8.12 1.73 9.98
CA ALA A 48 -8.97 2.48 9.05
C ALA A 48 -10.46 2.50 9.47
N GLY A 49 -10.83 1.78 10.52
CA GLY A 49 -12.19 1.79 11.08
C GLY A 49 -13.25 1.14 10.17
N ALA A 50 -14.51 1.28 10.57
CA ALA A 50 -15.63 0.57 9.94
C ALA A 50 -15.88 1.00 8.47
N ASP A 51 -15.50 2.22 8.10
CA ASP A 51 -15.73 2.75 6.75
C ASP A 51 -14.83 2.12 5.68
N ALA A 52 -13.65 1.63 6.07
CA ALA A 52 -12.74 0.93 5.16
C ALA A 52 -13.30 -0.40 4.64
N SER A 53 -14.33 -0.96 5.29
CA SER A 53 -15.07 -2.13 4.80
C SER A 53 -15.97 -1.80 3.61
N ARG A 54 -16.38 -0.55 3.47
CA ARG A 54 -17.42 -0.11 2.52
C ARG A 54 -16.78 0.27 1.18
N GLY A 55 -15.85 -0.54 0.70
CA GLY A 55 -15.33 -0.42 -0.67
C GLY A 55 -16.53 -0.36 -1.60
N ARG A 56 -16.81 0.82 -2.16
CA ARG A 56 -17.89 0.99 -3.13
C ARG A 56 -17.49 0.10 -4.30
N SER A 57 -18.27 -0.95 -4.56
CA SER A 57 -18.17 -1.71 -5.80
C SER A 57 -18.57 -0.74 -6.92
N THR A 58 -17.63 0.07 -7.39
CA THR A 58 -17.84 0.87 -8.57
C THR A 58 -17.74 -0.11 -9.73
N ASN A 59 -18.90 -0.51 -10.26
CA ASN A 59 -19.00 -1.19 -11.54
C ASN A 59 -18.35 -0.27 -12.61
N LEU A 60 -17.04 -0.39 -12.81
CA LEU A 60 -16.42 0.09 -14.04
C LEU A 60 -16.75 -0.93 -15.12
N ARG A 61 -17.53 -0.44 -16.08
CA ARG A 61 -17.82 -1.08 -17.37
C ARG A 61 -16.55 -1.19 -18.21
#